data_AF-A0A351C2D2-F1
#
_entry.id   AF-A0A351C2D2-F1
#
_cell.length_a   1.000
_cell.length_b   1.000
_cell.length_c   1.000
_cell.angle_alpha   90.00
_cell.angle_beta   90.00
_cell.angle_gamma   90.00
#
_symmetry.space_group_name_H-M   'P 1'
#
loop_
_entity.id
_entity.type
_entity.pdbx_description
1 polymer ?
#
loop_
_entity_poly.entity_id
_entity_poly.type
_entity_poly.pdbx_seq_one_letter_code
_entity_poly.pdbx_strand_id
1 'polypeptide(L)'
;VRGGGKKPFRQKGTGRARQGTSRSPLMVGGGTIFGPRPHLYKLKLPKKAARLARRSALSIKARENEIMIIQDFTFESPKTKDIVNILKSLKIDEKKTLLLTADNNENVYKSGRNIPKLSVMISDKASTYDLLNNKLILMQKSAVDALCKSLLN
;
A
#
# COMPACT_ATOMS: atom_id res chain seq x y z
N VAL A 1 -8.37 6.43 -33.50
CA VAL A 1 -9.68 7.05 -33.84
C VAL A 1 -10.24 6.41 -35.08
N ARG A 2 -11.42 5.78 -34.98
CA ARG A 2 -12.13 5.25 -36.15
C ARG A 2 -12.65 6.44 -36.98
N GLY A 3 -12.37 6.48 -38.28
CA GLY A 3 -12.71 7.62 -39.15
C GLY A 3 -12.23 7.39 -40.59
N GLY A 4 -12.08 8.42 -41.41
CA GLY A 4 -11.56 8.32 -42.78
C GLY A 4 -10.15 8.93 -42.96
N GLY A 5 -9.38 8.43 -43.93
CA GLY A 5 -8.11 9.03 -44.36
C GLY A 5 -8.26 10.05 -45.49
N LYS A 6 -9.47 10.16 -46.08
CA LYS A 6 -9.77 11.10 -47.15
C LYS A 6 -9.67 12.53 -46.64
N LYS A 7 -9.07 13.39 -47.46
CA LYS A 7 -9.00 14.82 -47.21
C LYS A 7 -10.40 15.42 -47.12
N PRO A 8 -10.73 16.21 -46.08
CA PRO A 8 -12.09 16.76 -45.91
C PRO A 8 -12.51 17.67 -47.08
N PHE A 9 -11.57 18.40 -47.67
CA PHE A 9 -11.81 19.29 -48.81
C PHE A 9 -10.54 19.52 -49.65
N ARG A 10 -10.71 20.09 -50.86
CA ARG A 10 -9.61 20.40 -51.81
C ARG A 10 -8.55 21.35 -51.22
N GLN A 11 -7.32 21.28 -51.74
CA GLN A 11 -6.16 22.02 -51.20
C GLN A 11 -6.25 23.56 -51.30
N LYS A 12 -7.00 24.08 -52.29
CA LYS A 12 -7.19 25.51 -52.56
C LYS A 12 -8.64 25.78 -53.02
N GLY A 13 -9.07 27.04 -52.97
CA GLY A 13 -10.38 27.47 -53.50
C GLY A 13 -11.57 27.25 -52.55
N THR A 14 -11.35 26.98 -51.26
CA THR A 14 -12.41 26.75 -50.27
C THR A 14 -12.53 27.87 -49.23
N GLY A 15 -11.61 28.84 -49.22
CA GLY A 15 -11.54 29.89 -48.18
C GLY A 15 -11.20 29.38 -46.77
N ARG A 16 -11.00 28.07 -46.60
CA ARG A 16 -10.73 27.41 -45.31
C ARG A 16 -9.23 27.15 -45.11
N ALA A 17 -8.81 27.06 -43.85
CA ALA A 17 -7.47 26.57 -43.49
C ALA A 17 -7.25 25.16 -44.05
N ARG A 18 -6.03 24.85 -44.50
CA ARG A 18 -5.73 23.55 -45.13
C ARG A 18 -5.78 22.42 -44.10
N GLN A 19 -6.45 21.31 -44.44
CA GLN A 19 -6.53 20.12 -43.58
C GLN A 19 -6.16 18.85 -44.35
N GLY A 20 -5.47 17.93 -43.68
CA GLY A 20 -5.06 16.64 -44.27
C GLY A 20 -6.09 15.53 -44.07
N THR A 21 -6.65 15.41 -42.87
CA THR A 21 -7.58 14.34 -42.47
C THR A 21 -8.52 14.82 -41.37
N SER A 22 -9.72 14.23 -41.29
CA SER A 22 -10.66 14.45 -40.18
C SER A 22 -10.23 13.79 -38.87
N ARG A 23 -9.24 12.88 -38.89
CA ARG A 23 -8.66 12.25 -37.68
C ARG A 23 -7.58 13.12 -37.01
N SER A 24 -7.32 14.33 -37.53
CA SER A 24 -6.31 15.24 -36.99
C SER A 24 -6.61 15.54 -35.52
N PRO A 25 -5.61 15.52 -34.64
CA PRO A 25 -5.79 15.83 -33.23
C PRO A 25 -6.27 17.26 -32.96
N LEU A 26 -6.13 18.15 -33.94
CA LEU A 26 -6.65 19.52 -33.87
C LEU A 26 -8.17 19.60 -34.10
N MET A 27 -8.80 18.50 -34.52
CA MET A 27 -10.24 18.44 -34.78
C MET A 27 -10.99 17.77 -33.63
N VAL A 28 -12.24 18.17 -33.44
CA VAL A 28 -13.16 17.52 -32.49
C VAL A 28 -13.34 16.05 -32.88
N GLY A 29 -13.12 15.14 -31.93
CA GLY A 29 -13.15 13.69 -32.18
C GLY A 29 -11.89 13.15 -32.88
N GLY A 30 -10.87 13.99 -33.07
CA GLY A 30 -9.54 13.60 -33.56
C GLY A 30 -8.71 12.82 -32.56
N GLY A 31 -7.49 12.45 -32.94
CA GLY A 31 -6.57 11.75 -32.03
C GLY A 31 -6.13 12.61 -30.84
N THR A 32 -5.68 11.99 -29.74
CA THR A 32 -5.03 12.71 -28.63
C THR A 32 -3.52 12.70 -28.84
N ILE A 33 -2.90 13.88 -29.00
CA ILE A 33 -1.43 14.01 -29.05
C ILE A 33 -0.88 13.82 -27.63
N PHE A 34 0.16 12.99 -27.48
CA PHE A 34 0.83 12.70 -26.20
C PHE A 34 -0.14 12.26 -25.06
N GLY A 35 -1.16 11.49 -25.39
CA GLY A 35 -2.04 10.88 -24.39
C GLY A 35 -1.30 9.92 -23.45
N PRO A 36 -1.89 9.59 -22.29
CA PRO A 36 -1.30 8.66 -21.34
C PRO A 36 -1.11 7.29 -21.99
N ARG A 37 0.08 6.70 -21.79
CA ARG A 37 0.39 5.34 -22.22
C ARG A 37 0.45 4.42 -21.01
N PRO A 38 -0.08 3.19 -21.10
CA PRO A 38 0.06 2.22 -20.03
C PRO A 38 1.54 1.93 -19.82
N HIS A 39 2.03 2.16 -18.61
CA HIS A 39 3.40 1.84 -18.22
C HIS A 39 3.48 1.45 -16.76
N LEU A 40 4.55 0.74 -16.42
CA LEU A 40 4.81 0.28 -15.05
C LEU A 40 5.63 1.34 -14.31
N TYR A 41 5.16 1.73 -13.12
CA TYR A 41 5.85 2.69 -12.24
C TYR A 41 6.73 2.01 -11.17
N LYS A 42 7.15 0.77 -11.40
CA LYS A 42 7.90 -0.03 -10.42
C LYS A 42 9.40 0.29 -10.50
N LEU A 43 9.92 0.95 -9.47
CA LEU A 43 11.36 1.22 -9.33
C LEU A 43 12.01 0.14 -8.45
N LYS A 44 13.15 -0.40 -8.90
CA LYS A 44 13.92 -1.40 -8.14
C LYS A 44 14.94 -0.72 -7.24
N LEU A 45 14.90 -1.00 -5.94
CA LEU A 45 15.87 -0.51 -4.96
C LEU A 45 16.85 -1.61 -4.54
N PRO A 46 18.09 -1.27 -4.14
CA PRO A 46 19.02 -2.22 -3.56
C PRO A 46 18.45 -2.84 -2.27
N LYS A 47 18.61 -4.16 -2.11
CA LYS A 47 18.12 -4.89 -0.91
C LYS A 47 18.69 -4.32 0.40
N LYS A 48 19.94 -3.84 0.38
CA LYS A 48 20.58 -3.21 1.56
C LYS A 48 19.87 -1.92 1.98
N ALA A 49 19.51 -1.07 1.02
CA ALA A 49 18.78 0.17 1.28
C ALA A 49 17.37 -0.10 1.82
N ALA A 50 16.65 -1.07 1.25
CA ALA A 50 15.33 -1.47 1.75
C ALA A 50 15.37 -2.00 3.19
N ARG A 51 16.38 -2.80 3.54
CA ARG A 51 16.59 -3.30 4.91
C ARG A 51 16.95 -2.16 5.88
N LEU A 52 17.83 -1.26 5.47
CA LEU A 52 18.19 -0.08 6.26
C LEU A 52 16.95 0.75 6.57
N ALA A 53 16.10 1.00 5.58
CA ALA A 53 14.86 1.76 5.78
C ALA A 53 13.91 1.08 6.78
N ARG A 54 13.78 -0.27 6.78
CA ARG A 54 12.98 -0.99 7.80
C ARG A 54 13.56 -0.78 9.20
N ARG A 55 14.88 -0.90 9.37
CA ARG A 55 15.56 -0.66 10.65
C ARG A 55 15.39 0.78 11.13
N SER A 56 15.53 1.76 10.24
CA SER A 56 15.32 3.18 10.54
C SER A 56 13.87 3.47 10.96
N ALA A 57 12.88 2.90 10.27
CA ALA A 57 11.47 3.05 10.63
C ALA A 57 11.19 2.51 12.04
N LEU A 58 11.68 1.31 12.36
CA LEU A 58 11.54 0.73 13.71
C LEU A 58 12.27 1.56 14.77
N SER A 59 13.46 2.08 14.46
CA SER A 59 14.21 2.94 15.37
C SER A 59 13.47 4.24 15.70
N ILE A 60 12.80 4.85 14.72
CA ILE A 60 11.96 6.04 14.94
C ILE A 60 10.79 5.68 15.84
N LYS A 61 10.06 4.61 15.53
CA LYS A 61 8.92 4.14 16.36
C LYS A 61 9.33 3.81 17.79
N ALA A 62 10.51 3.21 17.98
CA ALA A 62 11.07 2.95 19.30
C ALA A 62 11.39 4.25 20.05
N ARG A 63 11.99 5.24 19.37
CA ARG A 63 12.31 6.55 19.97
C ARG A 63 11.05 7.29 20.43
N GLU A 64 9.96 7.15 19.69
CA GLU A 64 8.68 7.80 19.99
C GLU A 64 7.81 6.99 20.97
N ASN A 65 8.31 5.88 21.52
CA ASN A 65 7.57 4.95 22.39
C ASN A 65 6.26 4.44 21.76
N GLU A 66 6.26 4.25 20.44
CA GLU A 66 5.11 3.79 19.66
C GLU A 66 5.11 2.26 19.45
N ILE A 67 5.98 1.55 20.17
CA ILE A 67 6.08 0.10 20.14
C ILE A 67 5.57 -0.47 21.46
N MET A 68 4.59 -1.36 21.37
CA MET A 68 4.04 -2.07 22.53
C MET A 68 4.22 -3.57 22.34
N ILE A 69 4.72 -4.25 23.36
CA ILE A 69 4.92 -5.70 23.36
C ILE A 69 3.86 -6.34 24.24
N ILE A 70 3.25 -7.41 23.72
CA ILE A 70 2.23 -8.20 24.40
C ILE A 70 2.66 -9.67 24.46
N GLN A 71 2.15 -10.39 25.46
CA GLN A 71 2.32 -11.84 25.50
C GLN A 71 1.61 -12.49 24.31
N ASP A 72 2.15 -13.64 23.90
CA ASP A 72 1.57 -14.41 22.80
C ASP A 72 0.17 -14.88 23.19
N PHE A 73 -0.77 -14.73 22.27
CA PHE A 73 -2.14 -15.21 22.45
C PHE A 73 -2.65 -15.84 21.16
N THR A 74 -3.57 -16.78 21.32
CA THR A 74 -4.23 -17.48 20.23
C THR A 74 -5.72 -17.57 20.53
N PHE A 75 -6.54 -17.58 19.48
CA PHE A 75 -7.98 -17.80 19.62
C PHE A 75 -8.35 -19.16 19.06
N GLU A 76 -9.24 -19.89 19.74
CA GLU A 76 -9.83 -21.12 19.21
C GLU A 76 -10.84 -20.84 18.09
N SER A 77 -11.56 -19.71 18.18
CA SER A 77 -12.54 -19.28 17.18
C SER A 77 -12.32 -17.82 16.79
N PRO A 78 -12.59 -17.43 15.52
CA PRO A 78 -12.43 -16.05 15.07
C PRO A 78 -13.55 -15.17 15.63
N LYS A 79 -13.24 -14.35 16.64
CA LYS A 79 -14.15 -13.40 17.30
C LYS A 79 -13.54 -12.00 17.32
N THR A 80 -14.19 -11.08 16.61
CA THR A 80 -13.76 -9.66 16.53
C THR A 80 -13.88 -8.94 17.88
N LYS A 81 -14.90 -9.29 18.68
CA LYS A 81 -15.16 -8.70 20.00
C LYS A 81 -13.96 -8.86 20.94
N ASP A 82 -13.27 -10.00 20.87
CA ASP A 82 -12.15 -10.29 21.75
C ASP A 82 -10.96 -9.38 21.44
N ILE A 83 -10.66 -9.15 20.15
CA ILE A 83 -9.63 -8.17 19.75
C ILE A 83 -10.03 -6.75 20.13
N VAL A 84 -11.30 -6.36 19.94
CA VAL A 84 -11.76 -5.02 20.35
C VAL A 84 -11.59 -4.81 21.85
N ASN A 85 -11.87 -5.84 22.66
CA ASN A 85 -11.66 -5.77 24.10
C ASN A 85 -10.17 -5.59 24.44
N ILE A 86 -9.28 -6.34 23.78
CA ILE A 86 -7.82 -6.19 23.96
C ILE A 86 -7.37 -4.76 23.61
N LEU A 87 -7.81 -4.22 22.47
CA LEU A 87 -7.47 -2.85 22.04
C LEU A 87 -7.97 -1.79 23.03
N LYS A 88 -9.16 -1.97 23.60
CA LYS A 88 -9.73 -1.09 24.62
C LYS A 88 -8.98 -1.18 25.95
N SER A 89 -8.64 -2.39 26.39
CA SER A 89 -7.83 -2.61 27.60
C SER A 89 -6.46 -1.94 27.50
N LEU A 90 -5.88 -1.91 26.30
CA LEU A 90 -4.60 -1.25 26.01
C LEU A 90 -4.74 0.25 25.70
N LYS A 91 -5.96 0.80 25.64
CA LYS A 91 -6.26 2.21 25.30
C LYS A 91 -5.69 2.66 23.95
N ILE A 92 -5.74 1.78 22.95
CA ILE A 92 -5.19 2.01 21.59
C ILE A 92 -6.26 1.90 20.49
N ASP A 93 -7.53 1.79 20.86
CA ASP A 93 -8.68 1.67 19.97
C ASP A 93 -8.85 2.87 19.03
N GLU A 94 -8.47 4.06 19.47
CA GLU A 94 -8.54 5.26 18.64
C GLU A 94 -7.36 5.39 17.65
N LYS A 95 -6.24 4.74 17.92
CA LYS A 95 -5.00 4.85 17.15
C LYS A 95 -4.93 3.77 16.06
N LYS A 96 -4.40 4.16 14.91
CA LYS A 96 -4.13 3.22 13.82
C LYS A 96 -2.96 2.31 14.22
N THR A 97 -3.24 1.01 14.35
CA THR A 97 -2.34 0.04 14.99
C THR A 97 -2.00 -1.10 14.05
N LEU A 98 -0.72 -1.47 14.01
CA LEU A 98 -0.23 -2.66 13.33
C LEU A 98 0.01 -3.76 14.36
N LEU A 99 -0.77 -4.85 14.31
CA LEU A 99 -0.52 -6.05 15.08
C LEU A 99 0.42 -6.98 14.29
N LEU A 100 1.59 -7.26 14.85
CA LEU A 100 2.56 -8.20 14.29
C LEU A 100 2.50 -9.54 15.03
N THR A 101 2.21 -10.60 14.28
CA THR A 101 2.24 -11.99 14.74
C THR A 101 3.50 -12.70 14.28
N ALA A 102 3.96 -13.70 15.02
CA ALA A 102 5.12 -14.51 14.62
C ALA A 102 4.80 -15.37 13.40
N ASP A 103 3.69 -16.09 13.47
CA ASP A 103 3.23 -17.00 12.44
C ASP A 103 1.89 -16.57 11.84
N ASN A 104 1.46 -17.31 10.81
CA ASN A 104 0.16 -17.13 10.18
C ASN A 104 -0.98 -17.66 11.05
N ASN A 105 -1.32 -16.92 12.11
CA ASN A 105 -2.47 -17.25 12.95
C ASN A 105 -3.77 -16.76 12.29
N GLU A 106 -4.42 -17.65 11.53
CA GLU A 106 -5.64 -17.32 10.79
C GLU A 106 -6.76 -16.79 11.69
N ASN A 107 -6.90 -17.31 12.90
CA ASN A 107 -7.96 -16.90 13.81
C ASN A 107 -7.75 -15.46 14.26
N VAL A 108 -6.53 -15.08 14.61
CA VAL A 108 -6.17 -13.69 14.96
C VAL A 108 -6.35 -12.76 13.75
N TYR A 109 -5.92 -13.19 12.56
CA TYR A 109 -6.10 -12.41 11.34
C TYR A 109 -7.59 -12.20 10.99
N LYS A 110 -8.40 -13.25 11.02
CA LYS A 110 -9.85 -13.21 10.76
C LYS A 110 -10.60 -12.36 11.79
N SER A 111 -10.18 -12.40 13.06
CA SER A 111 -10.72 -11.55 14.12
C SER A 111 -10.35 -10.07 13.95
N GLY A 112 -9.19 -9.76 13.35
CA GLY A 112 -8.70 -8.39 13.23
C GLY A 112 -9.06 -7.68 11.92
N ARG A 113 -9.25 -8.43 10.82
CA ARG A 113 -9.38 -7.87 9.46
C ARG A 113 -10.53 -6.89 9.26
N ASN A 114 -11.59 -6.96 10.07
CA ASN A 114 -12.77 -6.13 9.92
C ASN A 114 -12.68 -4.81 10.72
N ILE A 115 -11.61 -4.59 11.49
CA ILE A 115 -11.44 -3.40 12.32
C ILE A 115 -10.70 -2.33 11.49
N PRO A 116 -11.32 -1.18 11.14
CA PRO A 116 -10.73 -0.22 10.20
C PRO A 116 -9.38 0.37 10.61
N LYS A 117 -9.14 0.49 11.92
CA LYS A 117 -7.91 1.06 12.49
C LYS A 117 -6.84 0.00 12.80
N LEU A 118 -7.13 -1.28 12.61
CA LEU A 118 -6.20 -2.37 12.90
C LEU A 118 -5.74 -3.02 11.59
N SER A 119 -4.44 -3.20 11.46
CA SER A 119 -3.87 -4.08 10.44
C SER A 119 -3.17 -5.24 11.12
N VAL A 120 -3.46 -6.47 10.73
CA VAL A 120 -2.78 -7.66 11.24
C VAL A 120 -1.84 -8.18 10.16
N MET A 121 -0.57 -8.33 10.49
CA MET A 121 0.45 -8.85 9.57
C MET A 121 1.42 -9.78 10.28
N ILE A 122 2.05 -10.66 9.50
CA ILE A 122 3.18 -11.46 9.96
C ILE A 122 4.40 -10.54 10.04
N SER A 123 5.17 -10.62 11.12
CA SER A 123 6.36 -9.78 11.36
C SER A 123 7.33 -9.74 10.19
N ASP A 124 7.61 -10.89 9.58
CA ASP A 124 8.53 -11.00 8.44
C ASP A 124 8.09 -10.20 7.21
N LYS A 125 6.78 -10.13 6.96
CA LYS A 125 6.18 -9.53 5.77
C LYS A 125 5.92 -8.02 5.90
N ALA A 126 6.07 -7.45 7.09
CA ALA A 126 5.73 -6.04 7.35
C ALA A 126 6.62 -5.07 6.56
N SER A 127 6.08 -4.34 5.57
CA SER A 127 6.90 -3.42 4.78
C SER A 127 7.29 -2.17 5.57
N THR A 128 8.28 -1.41 5.06
CA THR A 128 8.60 -0.07 5.59
C THR A 128 7.40 0.85 5.62
N TYR A 129 6.55 0.76 4.59
CA TYR A 129 5.34 1.56 4.50
C TYR A 129 4.37 1.20 5.61
N ASP A 130 4.16 -0.09 5.87
CA ASP A 130 3.24 -0.54 6.92
C ASP A 130 3.70 -0.05 8.30
N LEU A 131 5.01 -0.11 8.57
CA LEU A 131 5.57 0.38 9.83
C LEU A 131 5.37 1.89 10.04
N LEU A 132 5.46 2.70 8.97
CA LEU A 132 5.31 4.16 9.05
C LEU A 132 3.85 4.61 8.99
N ASN A 133 3.01 3.90 8.25
CA ASN A 133 1.59 4.23 8.04
C ASN A 133 0.75 4.01 9.30
N ASN A 134 1.22 3.18 10.22
CA ASN A 134 0.58 2.92 11.50
C ASN A 134 1.20 3.81 12.58
N LYS A 135 0.37 4.31 13.50
CA LYS A 135 0.84 5.11 14.63
C LYS A 135 1.49 4.19 15.65
N LEU A 136 0.81 3.13 16.07
CA LEU A 136 1.32 2.18 17.07
C LEU A 136 1.63 0.84 16.43
N ILE A 137 2.71 0.19 16.88
CA ILE A 137 3.06 -1.18 16.52
C ILE A 137 2.87 -2.04 17.77
N LEU A 138 1.93 -2.98 17.69
CA LEU A 138 1.66 -3.98 18.71
C LEU A 138 2.33 -5.30 18.29
N MET A 139 3.30 -5.79 19.05
CA MET A 139 4.04 -7.01 18.71
C MET A 139 3.80 -8.10 19.74
N GLN A 140 3.49 -9.30 19.26
CA GLN A 140 3.60 -10.52 20.05
C GLN A 140 5.08 -10.78 20.42
N LYS A 141 5.33 -11.34 21.60
CA LYS A 141 6.69 -11.60 22.09
C LYS A 141 7.46 -12.49 21.11
N SER A 142 6.84 -13.57 20.64
CA SER A 142 7.37 -14.45 19.60
C SER A 142 7.66 -13.73 18.27
N ALA A 143 6.88 -12.69 17.94
CA ALA A 143 7.02 -11.94 16.70
C ALA A 143 8.28 -11.06 16.68
N VAL A 144 8.77 -10.65 17.86
CA VAL A 144 10.01 -9.87 17.99
C VAL A 144 11.21 -10.69 17.53
N ASP A 145 11.30 -11.96 17.94
CA ASP A 145 12.40 -12.84 17.56
C ASP A 145 12.41 -13.13 16.05
N ALA A 146 11.23 -13.36 15.46
CA ALA A 146 11.08 -13.53 14.02
C ALA A 146 11.52 -12.27 13.25
N LEU A 147 11.07 -11.09 13.71
CA LEU A 147 11.45 -9.81 13.11
C LEU A 147 12.96 -9.58 13.17
N CYS A 148 13.60 -9.86 14.30
CA CYS A 148 15.05 -9.73 14.47
C CYS A 148 15.81 -10.62 13.48
N LYS A 149 15.39 -11.89 13.31
CA LYS A 149 15.99 -12.81 12.33
C LYS A 149 15.84 -12.28 10.90
N SER A 150 14.66 -11.77 10.55
CA SER A 150 14.36 -11.20 9.23
C SER A 150 15.22 -9.97 8.91
N LEU A 151 15.55 -9.16 9.92
CA LEU A 151 16.38 -7.98 9.74
C LEU A 151 17.88 -8.28 9.62
N LEU A 152 18.36 -9.38 10.21
CA LEU A 152 19.77 -9.77 10.20
C LEU A 152 20.20 -10.46 8.89
N ASN A 153 19.29 -11.24 8.30
CA ASN A 153 19.50 -11.92 7.01
C ASN A 153 19.41 -10.95 5.81
#